data_AF-W2J0T0-F1
#
_entry.id   AF-W2J0T0-F1
#
_cell.length_a   1.000
_cell.length_b   1.000
_cell.length_c   1.000
_cell.angle_alpha   90.00
_cell.angle_beta   90.00
_cell.angle_gamma   90.00
#
_symmetry.space_group_name_H-M   'P 1'
#
loop_
_entity.id
_entity.type
_entity.pdbx_description
1 polymer ?
#
loop_
_entity_poly.entity_id
_entity_poly.type
_entity_poly.pdbx_seq_one_letter_code
_entity_poly.pdbx_strand_id
1 'polypeptide(L)'
;MKNFHDFTLDPVNFPQAKMAAFMDEIHSSGQKFVPIIDPGIPDDTNDYAYTKGLSMDIFIKDTSGKPYLGQVWPGPTVFPDFFHPDAKSYWGEQIQLMYKSYNFDGLWIDMNELANFCPGTTCLRDLAETCPKGGNSTTMTICCLNCTDNENSYDNPPFAINSADNHDAIYSKGISTTALQYGGLRQYDTHNLYGISESIVTNSVLEKLTNKRSFVLSRSTFPGSGVHVAHWTGDNAATWNDLRWSIPAILKFGLFGIPMVGADICGFSGVSNMELCARWTALGSFYPFARNHNNLDSPAQETYVWPEVTVVGQKFIGLRYRLLPYIYTLGYHAHRDGLPIARPLLMEFPTDTVTHNINYQFMLGNALLVTPVISKGATAVTGYFPRGVWYNVFDYSQILTSGAYLTIGVTIFDMPVHIRGGTILAMHQPALTTASARLTPFDILIALSYNGEASGELYVDDGVTINPRATIVNFTASTGILRSIVSQNDYEGAHTSLVNKVIVLGVTSSPSRVSLGSISKYDSDTQCLEIDLSSTNQTIDTDFMIIWN
;
A
#
# COMPACT_ATOMS: atom_id res chain seq x y z
N MET A 1 18.93 -6.13 -11.72
CA MET A 1 18.97 -7.25 -12.70
C MET A 1 20.08 -7.02 -13.70
N LYS A 2 20.70 -8.07 -14.24
CA LYS A 2 21.68 -7.96 -15.33
C LYS A 2 20.92 -7.70 -16.64
N ASN A 3 21.16 -6.56 -17.29
CA ASN A 3 20.47 -6.17 -18.54
C ASN A 3 18.92 -6.26 -18.46
N PHE A 4 18.33 -6.01 -17.29
CA PHE A 4 16.89 -6.16 -17.05
C PHE A 4 16.34 -7.59 -17.19
N HIS A 5 17.19 -8.62 -17.21
CA HIS A 5 16.71 -10.01 -17.15
C HIS A 5 16.23 -10.34 -15.75
N ASP A 6 14.96 -10.72 -15.61
CA ASP A 6 14.38 -11.18 -14.34
C ASP A 6 15.19 -12.30 -13.70
N PHE A 7 15.06 -12.44 -12.38
CA PHE A 7 15.72 -13.48 -11.57
C PHE A 7 17.26 -13.42 -11.55
N THR A 8 17.88 -12.40 -12.17
CA THR A 8 19.34 -12.22 -12.20
C THR A 8 19.83 -11.07 -11.34
N LEU A 9 21.10 -11.14 -10.95
CA LEU A 9 21.85 -10.03 -10.37
C LEU A 9 22.88 -9.50 -11.37
N ASP A 10 23.06 -8.18 -11.40
CA ASP A 10 24.16 -7.56 -12.15
C ASP A 10 25.48 -7.91 -11.45
N PRO A 11 26.40 -8.65 -12.11
CA PRO A 11 27.60 -9.15 -11.45
C PRO A 11 28.62 -8.06 -11.11
N VAL A 12 28.48 -6.85 -11.67
CA VAL A 12 29.37 -5.70 -11.44
C VAL A 12 28.77 -4.78 -10.37
N ASN A 13 27.53 -4.33 -10.59
CA ASN A 13 26.89 -3.33 -9.73
C ASN A 13 26.23 -3.93 -8.50
N PHE A 14 25.72 -5.16 -8.61
CA PHE A 14 25.05 -5.89 -7.53
C PHE A 14 25.58 -7.33 -7.39
N PRO A 15 26.90 -7.53 -7.15
CA PRO A 15 27.48 -8.87 -7.04
C PRO A 15 26.78 -9.69 -5.95
N GLN A 16 26.54 -10.97 -6.20
CA GLN A 16 25.76 -11.84 -5.30
C GLN A 16 26.26 -11.83 -3.85
N ALA A 17 27.58 -11.88 -3.62
CA ALA A 17 28.14 -11.85 -2.27
C ALA A 17 27.82 -10.53 -1.53
N LYS A 18 27.80 -9.39 -2.24
CA LYS A 18 27.43 -8.09 -1.66
C LYS A 18 25.92 -7.99 -1.43
N MET A 19 25.12 -8.53 -2.33
CA MET A 19 23.67 -8.60 -2.15
C MET A 19 23.29 -9.46 -0.95
N ALA A 20 23.94 -10.61 -0.76
CA ALA A 20 23.74 -11.44 0.42
C ALA A 20 24.10 -10.68 1.73
N ALA A 21 25.26 -10.03 1.78
CA ALA A 21 25.66 -9.22 2.93
C ALA A 21 24.69 -8.05 3.20
N PHE A 22 24.15 -7.43 2.15
CA PHE A 22 23.14 -6.39 2.28
C PHE A 22 21.81 -6.94 2.84
N MET A 23 21.38 -8.14 2.42
CA MET A 23 20.20 -8.79 3.02
C MET A 23 20.40 -9.08 4.51
N ASP A 24 21.59 -9.53 4.93
CA ASP A 24 21.91 -9.73 6.34
C ASP A 24 21.79 -8.42 7.16
N GLU A 25 22.22 -7.29 6.60
CA GLU A 25 22.08 -5.97 7.23
C GLU A 25 20.59 -5.55 7.34
N ILE A 26 19.83 -5.70 6.25
CA ILE A 26 18.40 -5.39 6.22
C ILE A 26 17.63 -6.26 7.24
N HIS A 27 17.94 -7.54 7.34
CA HIS A 27 17.23 -8.44 8.25
C HIS A 27 17.64 -8.28 9.70
N SER A 28 18.93 -8.06 9.98
CA SER A 28 19.42 -7.84 11.36
C SER A 28 18.92 -6.53 11.97
N SER A 29 18.60 -5.53 11.15
CA SER A 29 17.97 -4.27 11.57
C SER A 29 16.43 -4.34 11.65
N GLY A 30 15.83 -5.50 11.36
CA GLY A 30 14.38 -5.69 11.37
C GLY A 30 13.64 -5.10 10.15
N GLN A 31 14.37 -4.61 9.15
CA GLN A 31 13.82 -4.13 7.88
C GLN A 31 13.46 -5.30 6.95
N LYS A 32 12.90 -4.97 5.78
CA LYS A 32 12.42 -5.92 4.77
C LYS A 32 12.81 -5.44 3.38
N PHE A 33 13.05 -6.38 2.45
CA PHE A 33 13.43 -6.08 1.07
C PHE A 33 12.40 -6.65 0.08
N VAL A 34 11.95 -5.82 -0.86
CA VAL A 34 10.97 -6.18 -1.89
C VAL A 34 11.54 -5.82 -3.26
N PRO A 35 12.06 -6.79 -4.04
CA PRO A 35 12.46 -6.56 -5.42
C PRO A 35 11.24 -6.52 -6.36
N ILE A 36 11.42 -5.86 -7.50
CA ILE A 36 10.53 -5.93 -8.65
C ILE A 36 10.84 -7.18 -9.49
N ILE A 37 9.83 -7.73 -10.16
CA ILE A 37 9.95 -8.65 -11.29
C ILE A 37 8.91 -8.29 -12.35
N ASP A 38 9.22 -8.56 -13.61
CA ASP A 38 8.31 -8.36 -14.74
C ASP A 38 7.89 -9.73 -15.33
N PRO A 39 6.75 -9.80 -16.06
CA PRO A 39 6.36 -11.01 -16.76
C PRO A 39 7.13 -11.21 -18.09
N GLY A 40 7.81 -10.19 -18.61
CA GLY A 40 8.50 -10.26 -19.90
C GLY A 40 9.83 -11.00 -19.81
N ILE A 41 9.88 -12.26 -20.22
CA ILE A 41 11.09 -13.09 -20.22
C ILE A 41 11.90 -12.84 -21.50
N PRO A 42 13.20 -12.53 -21.42
CA PRO A 42 14.03 -12.23 -22.59
C PRO A 42 14.09 -13.40 -23.57
N ASP A 43 13.95 -13.10 -24.87
CA ASP A 43 14.18 -14.04 -25.96
C ASP A 43 15.70 -14.29 -26.15
N ASP A 44 16.30 -14.99 -25.19
CA ASP A 44 17.73 -15.29 -25.12
C ASP A 44 17.97 -16.75 -24.69
N THR A 45 18.61 -17.54 -25.56
CA THR A 45 18.95 -18.93 -25.30
C THR A 45 19.98 -19.14 -24.19
N ASN A 46 20.66 -18.08 -23.73
CA ASN A 46 21.55 -18.12 -22.57
C ASN A 46 20.81 -17.88 -21.25
N ASP A 47 19.53 -17.49 -21.31
CA ASP A 47 18.70 -17.25 -20.16
C ASP A 47 18.00 -18.54 -19.69
N TYR A 48 18.15 -18.87 -18.41
CA TYR A 48 17.57 -20.09 -17.85
C TYR A 48 16.04 -20.01 -17.79
N ALA A 49 15.47 -18.87 -17.42
CA ALA A 49 14.02 -18.72 -17.34
C ALA A 49 13.40 -18.88 -18.73
N TYR A 50 14.05 -18.34 -19.76
CA TYR A 50 13.62 -18.53 -21.15
C TYR A 50 13.70 -20.00 -21.60
N THR A 51 14.87 -20.63 -21.51
CA THR A 51 15.08 -22.01 -21.97
C THR A 51 14.21 -23.01 -21.21
N LYS A 52 14.02 -22.80 -19.91
CA LYS A 52 13.09 -23.59 -19.09
C LYS A 52 11.64 -23.41 -19.54
N GLY A 53 11.21 -22.17 -19.79
CA GLY A 53 9.86 -21.88 -20.27
C GLY A 53 9.57 -22.52 -21.63
N LEU A 54 10.53 -22.47 -22.56
CA LEU A 54 10.45 -23.18 -23.85
C LEU A 54 10.30 -24.69 -23.66
N SER A 55 11.09 -25.29 -22.76
CA SER A 55 11.01 -26.74 -22.50
C SER A 55 9.66 -27.19 -21.91
N MET A 56 8.93 -26.26 -21.29
CA MET A 56 7.61 -26.47 -20.69
C MET A 56 6.47 -26.01 -21.59
N ASP A 57 6.77 -25.43 -22.76
CA ASP A 57 5.78 -24.87 -23.69
C ASP A 57 4.82 -23.85 -23.02
N ILE A 58 5.37 -23.04 -22.10
CA ILE A 58 4.59 -22.21 -21.15
C ILE A 58 4.25 -20.80 -21.63
N PHE A 59 4.81 -20.37 -22.76
CA PHE A 59 4.65 -18.99 -23.22
C PHE A 59 3.36 -18.81 -24.03
N ILE A 60 2.74 -17.63 -23.92
CA ILE A 60 1.64 -17.19 -24.78
C ILE A 60 2.08 -17.32 -26.24
N LYS A 61 1.20 -17.84 -27.09
CA LYS A 61 1.53 -18.14 -28.49
C LYS A 61 0.88 -17.17 -29.46
N ASP A 62 1.57 -16.88 -30.56
CA ASP A 62 0.98 -16.27 -31.74
C ASP A 62 0.07 -17.26 -32.50
N THR A 63 -0.62 -16.79 -33.54
CA THR A 63 -1.50 -17.64 -34.36
C THR A 63 -0.77 -18.70 -35.18
N SER A 64 0.55 -18.64 -35.27
CA SER A 64 1.38 -19.68 -35.90
C SER A 64 1.79 -20.79 -34.92
N GLY A 65 1.48 -20.63 -33.62
CA GLY A 65 1.80 -21.58 -32.56
C GLY A 65 3.20 -21.40 -31.96
N LYS A 66 3.89 -20.31 -32.27
CA LYS A 66 5.18 -19.95 -31.65
C LYS A 66 4.97 -19.02 -30.46
N PRO A 67 5.90 -18.95 -29.50
CA PRO A 67 5.85 -17.90 -28.47
C PRO A 67 5.69 -16.51 -29.09
N TYR A 68 4.71 -15.75 -28.61
CA TYR A 68 4.47 -14.39 -29.07
C TYR A 68 5.65 -13.51 -28.65
N LEU A 69 6.30 -12.88 -29.63
CA LEU A 69 7.42 -11.97 -29.40
C LEU A 69 6.90 -10.55 -29.19
N GLY A 70 7.19 -9.95 -28.04
CA GLY A 70 7.00 -8.54 -27.76
C GLY A 70 8.31 -7.87 -27.34
N GLN A 71 8.22 -6.67 -26.80
CA GLN A 71 9.36 -5.96 -26.23
C GLN A 71 8.99 -5.31 -24.90
N VAL A 72 9.83 -5.50 -23.88
CA VAL A 72 9.84 -4.71 -22.64
C VAL A 72 11.28 -4.31 -22.27
N TRP A 73 11.61 -4.16 -20.99
CA TRP A 73 12.90 -3.64 -20.51
C TRP A 73 14.15 -4.37 -21.02
N PRO A 74 14.22 -5.72 -21.01
CA PRO A 74 15.38 -6.43 -21.57
C PRO A 74 15.43 -6.46 -23.11
N GLY A 75 14.51 -5.79 -23.81
CA GLY A 75 14.41 -5.85 -25.27
C GLY A 75 13.39 -6.89 -25.71
N PRO A 76 13.69 -7.74 -26.73
CA PRO A 76 12.76 -8.76 -27.20
C PRO A 76 12.40 -9.75 -26.09
N THR A 77 11.11 -9.98 -25.86
CA THR A 77 10.59 -10.83 -24.78
C THR A 77 9.45 -11.73 -25.22
N VAL A 78 9.29 -12.84 -24.51
CA VAL A 78 8.11 -13.72 -24.52
C VAL A 78 7.44 -13.67 -23.15
N PHE A 79 6.18 -14.09 -23.09
CA PHE A 79 5.35 -13.87 -21.91
C PHE A 79 4.80 -15.19 -21.37
N PRO A 80 5.06 -15.55 -20.10
CA PRO A 80 4.48 -16.72 -19.47
C PRO A 80 2.95 -16.64 -19.52
N ASP A 81 2.33 -17.76 -19.84
CA ASP A 81 0.89 -17.92 -19.77
C ASP A 81 0.48 -18.45 -18.39
N PHE A 82 -0.07 -17.57 -17.56
CA PHE A 82 -0.48 -17.92 -16.20
C PHE A 82 -1.80 -18.72 -16.14
N PHE A 83 -2.47 -18.98 -17.28
CA PHE A 83 -3.56 -19.96 -17.36
C PHE A 83 -3.06 -21.39 -17.59
N HIS A 84 -1.80 -21.56 -17.99
CA HIS A 84 -1.22 -22.88 -18.19
C HIS A 84 -1.13 -23.65 -16.85
N PRO A 85 -1.52 -24.94 -16.78
CA PRO A 85 -1.51 -25.71 -15.54
C PRO A 85 -0.13 -25.77 -14.86
N ASP A 86 0.93 -25.73 -15.65
CA ASP A 86 2.32 -25.74 -15.16
C ASP A 86 2.88 -24.33 -14.82
N ALA A 87 2.12 -23.25 -15.00
CA ALA A 87 2.60 -21.88 -14.78
C ALA A 87 3.12 -21.69 -13.35
N LYS A 88 2.40 -22.23 -12.36
CA LYS A 88 2.82 -22.20 -10.96
C LYS A 88 4.13 -22.96 -10.72
N SER A 89 4.36 -24.07 -11.43
CA SER A 89 5.61 -24.83 -11.31
C SER A 89 6.77 -24.06 -11.92
N TYR A 90 6.58 -23.52 -13.13
CA TYR A 90 7.58 -22.72 -13.84
C TYR A 90 7.98 -21.48 -13.03
N TRP A 91 6.98 -20.65 -12.68
CA TRP A 91 7.18 -19.40 -11.96
C TRP A 91 7.74 -19.64 -10.55
N GLY A 92 7.24 -20.68 -9.88
CA GLY A 92 7.73 -21.10 -8.57
C GLY A 92 9.21 -21.50 -8.58
N GLU A 93 9.66 -22.18 -9.63
CA GLU A 93 11.08 -22.53 -9.79
C GLU A 93 11.94 -21.28 -9.97
N GLN A 94 11.53 -20.32 -10.81
CA GLN A 94 12.29 -19.10 -11.05
C GLN A 94 12.40 -18.24 -9.78
N ILE A 95 11.27 -18.02 -9.09
CA ILE A 95 11.24 -17.30 -7.81
C ILE A 95 12.08 -18.01 -6.75
N GLN A 96 12.04 -19.35 -6.68
CA GLN A 96 12.84 -20.10 -5.71
C GLN A 96 14.35 -19.98 -6.00
N LEU A 97 14.76 -19.97 -7.27
CA LEU A 97 16.15 -19.75 -7.66
C LEU A 97 16.62 -18.34 -7.28
N MET A 98 15.81 -17.31 -7.58
CA MET A 98 16.08 -15.94 -7.18
C MET A 98 16.19 -15.80 -5.65
N TYR A 99 15.28 -16.41 -4.90
CA TYR A 99 15.30 -16.40 -3.43
C TYR A 99 16.56 -17.06 -2.84
N LYS A 100 17.09 -18.10 -3.50
CA LYS A 100 18.38 -18.71 -3.11
C LYS A 100 19.57 -17.78 -3.39
N SER A 101 19.46 -16.88 -4.37
CA SER A 101 20.50 -15.90 -4.66
C SER A 101 20.54 -14.78 -3.64
N TYR A 102 19.37 -14.30 -3.18
CA TYR A 102 19.22 -13.34 -2.10
C TYR A 102 17.82 -13.45 -1.47
N ASN A 103 17.77 -13.47 -0.14
CA ASN A 103 16.57 -13.73 0.65
C ASN A 103 15.69 -12.46 0.74
N PHE A 104 14.72 -12.30 -0.15
CA PHE A 104 13.76 -11.18 -0.13
C PHE A 104 12.48 -11.51 0.66
N ASP A 105 11.68 -10.49 1.01
CA ASP A 105 10.53 -10.61 1.92
C ASP A 105 9.16 -10.45 1.24
N GLY A 106 9.14 -10.03 -0.03
CA GLY A 106 7.94 -9.87 -0.85
C GLY A 106 8.32 -9.63 -2.30
N LEU A 107 7.34 -9.50 -3.19
CA LEU A 107 7.57 -9.21 -4.60
C LEU A 107 6.71 -8.04 -5.07
N TRP A 108 7.26 -7.23 -5.95
CA TRP A 108 6.52 -6.27 -6.76
C TRP A 108 6.45 -6.82 -8.18
N ILE A 109 5.25 -7.23 -8.62
CA ILE A 109 4.99 -7.65 -10.00
C ILE A 109 4.48 -6.44 -10.80
N ASP A 110 5.22 -6.06 -11.83
CA ASP A 110 4.94 -4.89 -12.65
C ASP A 110 4.80 -5.25 -14.13
N MET A 111 4.42 -4.28 -14.96
CA MET A 111 4.33 -4.46 -16.42
C MET A 111 3.32 -5.52 -16.84
N ASN A 112 2.37 -5.86 -15.98
CA ASN A 112 1.51 -7.04 -16.08
C ASN A 112 0.07 -6.77 -16.51
N GLU A 113 -0.17 -5.70 -17.29
CA GLU A 113 -1.45 -5.47 -17.96
C GLU A 113 -1.90 -6.61 -18.89
N LEU A 114 -1.09 -7.22 -19.77
CA LEU A 114 0.37 -7.19 -19.98
C LEU A 114 0.86 -6.05 -20.88
N ALA A 115 1.89 -5.32 -20.44
CA ALA A 115 2.50 -4.23 -21.19
C ALA A 115 3.47 -4.71 -22.27
N ASN A 116 3.51 -3.98 -23.39
CA ASN A 116 4.40 -4.26 -24.52
C ASN A 116 4.73 -2.97 -25.28
N PHE A 117 6.02 -2.75 -25.57
CA PHE A 117 6.51 -1.56 -26.27
C PHE A 117 6.35 -1.65 -27.80
N CYS A 118 6.15 -2.86 -28.33
CA CYS A 118 6.04 -3.15 -29.75
C CYS A 118 4.66 -3.70 -30.13
N PRO A 119 3.68 -2.83 -30.44
CA PRO A 119 2.34 -3.28 -30.78
C PRO A 119 2.31 -3.89 -32.20
N GLY A 120 1.60 -5.01 -32.38
CA GLY A 120 1.35 -5.63 -33.68
C GLY A 120 0.64 -6.98 -33.57
N THR A 121 0.17 -7.54 -34.68
CA THR A 121 -0.38 -8.91 -34.72
C THR A 121 0.74 -9.96 -34.68
N THR A 122 1.85 -9.69 -35.38
CA THR A 122 3.04 -10.55 -35.38
C THR A 122 4.27 -9.67 -35.40
N CYS A 123 5.22 -9.94 -34.51
CA CYS A 123 6.48 -9.24 -34.40
C CYS A 123 7.65 -10.19 -34.61
N LEU A 124 8.66 -9.74 -35.33
CA LEU A 124 9.90 -10.47 -35.59
C LEU A 124 11.09 -9.63 -35.16
N ARG A 125 12.14 -10.31 -34.69
CA ARG A 125 13.41 -9.68 -34.38
C ARG A 125 14.06 -9.15 -35.65
N ASP A 126 14.49 -7.89 -35.61
CA ASP A 126 15.42 -7.35 -36.59
C ASP A 126 16.85 -7.56 -36.10
N LEU A 127 17.61 -8.42 -36.79
CA LEU A 127 19.00 -8.73 -36.42
C LEU A 127 19.98 -7.59 -36.74
N ALA A 128 19.56 -6.60 -37.55
CA ALA A 128 20.36 -5.42 -37.84
C ALA A 128 20.20 -4.32 -36.78
N GLU A 129 19.14 -4.37 -35.96
CA GLU A 129 18.82 -3.38 -34.95
C GLU A 129 19.32 -3.79 -33.56
N THR A 130 19.85 -2.81 -32.81
CA THR A 130 20.18 -3.02 -31.39
C THR A 130 18.91 -2.92 -30.57
N CYS A 131 18.61 -3.97 -29.79
CA CYS A 131 17.38 -4.09 -29.02
C CYS A 131 17.68 -4.64 -27.62
N PRO A 132 17.33 -3.92 -26.52
CA PRO A 132 16.67 -2.62 -26.49
C PRO A 132 17.60 -1.50 -26.97
N LYS A 133 17.04 -0.36 -27.38
CA LYS A 133 17.83 0.82 -27.73
C LYS A 133 18.49 1.39 -26.46
N GLY A 134 19.76 1.77 -26.54
CA GLY A 134 20.45 2.41 -25.41
C GLY A 134 19.95 3.83 -25.13
N GLY A 135 20.23 4.35 -23.93
CA GLY A 135 19.95 5.74 -23.55
C GLY A 135 19.06 5.87 -22.31
N ASN A 136 18.18 6.87 -22.30
CA ASN A 136 17.25 7.12 -21.20
C ASN A 136 15.99 6.23 -21.32
N SER A 137 15.10 6.30 -20.32
CA SER A 137 13.88 5.49 -20.28
C SER A 137 13.02 5.63 -21.55
N THR A 138 12.95 6.84 -22.12
CA THR A 138 12.17 7.12 -23.33
C THR A 138 12.77 6.44 -24.56
N THR A 139 14.09 6.43 -24.73
CA THR A 139 14.71 5.77 -25.89
C THR A 139 14.65 4.26 -25.78
N MET A 140 14.80 3.70 -24.57
CA MET A 140 14.72 2.26 -24.31
C MET A 140 13.35 1.65 -24.64
N THR A 141 12.28 2.45 -24.50
CA THR A 141 10.89 2.01 -24.76
C THR A 141 10.46 2.16 -26.21
N ILE A 142 11.34 2.65 -27.11
CA ILE A 142 11.06 2.70 -28.54
C ILE A 142 11.15 1.27 -29.10
N CYS A 143 10.11 0.87 -29.83
CA CYS A 143 10.08 -0.43 -30.49
C CYS A 143 11.29 -0.63 -31.43
N CYS A 144 11.95 -1.79 -31.30
CA CYS A 144 13.03 -2.28 -32.15
C CYS A 144 12.72 -3.64 -32.78
N LEU A 145 11.45 -4.05 -32.80
CA LEU A 145 10.97 -5.21 -33.54
C LEU A 145 10.29 -4.79 -34.84
N ASN A 146 10.30 -5.69 -35.82
CA ASN A 146 9.50 -5.53 -37.04
C ASN A 146 8.12 -6.16 -36.79
N CYS A 147 7.14 -5.31 -36.49
CA CYS A 147 5.77 -5.70 -36.19
C CYS A 147 4.83 -5.40 -37.35
N THR A 148 3.95 -6.33 -37.65
CA THR A 148 2.93 -6.21 -38.70
C THR A 148 1.54 -6.31 -38.08
N ASP A 149 0.62 -5.48 -38.56
CA ASP A 149 -0.82 -5.60 -38.32
C ASP A 149 -1.47 -6.20 -39.57
N ASN A 150 -2.38 -7.15 -39.39
CA ASN A 150 -3.15 -7.74 -40.47
C ASN A 150 -4.62 -7.29 -40.48
N GLU A 151 -4.97 -6.26 -39.71
CA GLU A 151 -6.30 -5.64 -39.61
C GLU A 151 -7.41 -6.63 -39.23
N ASN A 152 -7.06 -7.68 -38.48
CA ASN A 152 -8.05 -8.67 -38.07
C ASN A 152 -9.09 -8.08 -37.09
N SER A 153 -10.26 -8.70 -37.05
CA SER A 153 -11.40 -8.20 -36.26
C SER A 153 -11.28 -8.40 -34.75
N TYR A 154 -10.26 -9.13 -34.25
CA TYR A 154 -10.00 -9.20 -32.82
C TYR A 154 -9.18 -7.97 -32.40
N ASP A 155 -8.11 -7.69 -33.13
CA ASP A 155 -7.24 -6.55 -32.90
C ASP A 155 -7.95 -5.21 -33.19
N ASN A 156 -8.84 -5.22 -34.18
CA ASN A 156 -9.66 -4.08 -34.61
C ASN A 156 -11.15 -4.48 -34.56
N PRO A 157 -11.77 -4.53 -33.37
CA PRO A 157 -13.16 -4.95 -33.24
C PRO A 157 -14.11 -3.97 -33.96
N PRO A 158 -15.28 -4.43 -34.44
CA PRO A 158 -16.26 -3.56 -35.12
C PRO A 158 -16.71 -2.36 -34.29
N PHE A 159 -16.66 -2.49 -32.96
CA PHE A 159 -16.85 -1.39 -32.03
C PHE A 159 -15.50 -1.05 -31.38
N ALA A 160 -14.88 0.04 -31.83
CA ALA A 160 -13.69 0.57 -31.20
C ALA A 160 -14.04 1.19 -29.84
N ILE A 161 -13.35 0.75 -28.79
CA ILE A 161 -13.45 1.36 -27.47
C ILE A 161 -12.67 2.69 -27.46
N ASN A 162 -13.14 3.65 -26.65
CA ASN A 162 -12.39 4.88 -26.43
C ASN A 162 -11.29 4.61 -25.40
N SER A 163 -10.06 4.42 -25.89
CA SER A 163 -8.85 4.27 -25.08
C SER A 163 -8.10 5.59 -25.04
N ALA A 164 -8.37 6.40 -24.02
CA ALA A 164 -7.72 7.71 -23.79
C ALA A 164 -7.87 8.71 -24.95
N ASP A 165 -9.10 8.92 -25.42
CA ASP A 165 -9.46 9.75 -26.58
C ASP A 165 -8.83 9.28 -27.91
N ASN A 166 -8.46 8.00 -27.94
CA ASN A 166 -7.97 7.32 -29.12
C ASN A 166 -8.78 6.05 -29.43
N HIS A 167 -8.88 5.71 -30.70
CA HIS A 167 -9.55 4.51 -31.22
C HIS A 167 -8.54 3.59 -31.92
N ASP A 168 -7.30 3.54 -31.39
CA ASP A 168 -6.29 2.59 -31.83
C ASP A 168 -6.79 1.15 -31.70
N ALA A 169 -6.14 0.24 -32.42
CA ALA A 169 -6.29 -1.18 -32.23
C ALA A 169 -6.15 -1.54 -30.74
N ILE A 170 -6.97 -2.46 -30.24
CA ILE A 170 -7.08 -2.73 -28.79
C ILE A 170 -5.85 -3.45 -28.21
N TYR A 171 -4.92 -3.90 -29.06
CA TYR A 171 -3.59 -4.38 -28.65
C TYR A 171 -2.58 -3.25 -28.42
N SER A 172 -2.94 -1.97 -28.62
CA SER A 172 -2.02 -0.84 -28.42
C SER A 172 -1.43 -0.88 -27.01
N LYS A 173 -0.09 -0.87 -26.92
CA LYS A 173 0.70 -1.07 -25.69
C LYS A 173 0.51 -2.41 -24.97
N GLY A 174 -0.17 -3.37 -25.59
CA GLY A 174 -0.27 -4.77 -25.21
C GLY A 174 0.21 -5.71 -26.32
N ILE A 175 -0.17 -6.99 -26.22
CA ILE A 175 0.10 -8.00 -27.25
C ILE A 175 -1.13 -8.21 -28.14
N SER A 176 -0.96 -8.79 -29.33
CA SER A 176 -2.09 -9.10 -30.22
C SER A 176 -3.19 -9.85 -29.47
N THR A 177 -4.42 -9.40 -29.66
CA THR A 177 -5.61 -10.03 -29.08
C THR A 177 -5.96 -11.36 -29.77
N THR A 178 -5.34 -11.65 -30.91
CA THR A 178 -5.38 -12.97 -31.55
C THR A 178 -4.47 -14.00 -30.89
N ALA A 179 -3.52 -13.57 -30.07
CA ALA A 179 -2.61 -14.47 -29.37
C ALA A 179 -3.38 -15.42 -28.44
N LEU A 180 -2.85 -16.63 -28.31
CA LEU A 180 -3.49 -17.75 -27.65
C LEU A 180 -2.77 -18.10 -26.35
N GLN A 181 -3.57 -18.20 -25.30
CA GLN A 181 -3.24 -18.83 -24.03
C GLN A 181 -3.72 -20.29 -24.03
N TYR A 182 -3.42 -20.99 -22.95
CA TYR A 182 -3.64 -22.40 -22.75
C TYR A 182 -5.11 -22.76 -22.98
N GLY A 183 -5.35 -23.92 -23.58
CA GLY A 183 -6.71 -24.35 -23.95
C GLY A 183 -7.34 -23.56 -25.11
N GLY A 184 -6.57 -22.72 -25.82
CA GLY A 184 -7.06 -21.93 -26.95
C GLY A 184 -7.80 -20.65 -26.55
N LEU A 185 -7.62 -20.20 -25.30
CA LEU A 185 -8.15 -18.93 -24.81
C LEU A 185 -7.49 -17.78 -25.56
N ARG A 186 -8.27 -16.87 -26.14
CA ARG A 186 -7.71 -15.70 -26.84
C ARG A 186 -7.44 -14.56 -25.88
N GLN A 187 -6.37 -13.83 -26.13
CA GLN A 187 -6.08 -12.56 -25.46
C GLN A 187 -7.25 -11.58 -25.56
N TYR A 188 -8.01 -11.58 -26.66
CA TYR A 188 -9.25 -10.79 -26.78
C TYR A 188 -10.19 -10.95 -25.57
N ASP A 189 -10.37 -12.18 -25.09
CA ASP A 189 -11.28 -12.48 -23.98
C ASP A 189 -10.60 -12.38 -22.60
N THR A 190 -9.27 -12.48 -22.56
CA THR A 190 -8.51 -12.77 -21.34
C THR A 190 -7.45 -11.73 -20.98
N HIS A 191 -7.23 -10.71 -21.81
CA HIS A 191 -6.19 -9.69 -21.60
C HIS A 191 -6.27 -9.06 -20.21
N ASN A 192 -7.45 -8.56 -19.83
CA ASN A 192 -7.69 -7.94 -18.52
C ASN A 192 -7.61 -8.91 -17.33
N LEU A 193 -7.38 -10.20 -17.56
CA LEU A 193 -7.18 -11.22 -16.54
C LEU A 193 -5.70 -11.58 -16.33
N TYR A 194 -4.78 -11.06 -17.15
CA TYR A 194 -3.37 -11.43 -17.08
C TYR A 194 -2.76 -11.11 -15.70
N GLY A 195 -2.86 -9.86 -15.25
CA GLY A 195 -2.32 -9.43 -13.96
C GLY A 195 -2.90 -10.18 -12.75
N ILE A 196 -4.21 -10.49 -12.74
CA ILE A 196 -4.80 -11.29 -11.64
C ILE A 196 -4.35 -12.76 -11.68
N SER A 197 -4.15 -13.33 -12.88
CA SER A 197 -3.64 -14.70 -12.99
C SER A 197 -2.20 -14.83 -12.50
N GLU A 198 -1.33 -13.86 -12.83
CA GLU A 198 0.01 -13.76 -12.26
C GLU A 198 -0.03 -13.53 -10.74
N SER A 199 -0.90 -12.65 -10.27
CA SER A 199 -1.09 -12.34 -8.85
C SER A 199 -1.41 -13.60 -8.03
N ILE A 200 -2.34 -14.42 -8.50
CA ILE A 200 -2.72 -15.69 -7.85
C ILE A 200 -1.52 -16.63 -7.76
N VAL A 201 -0.81 -16.80 -8.87
CA VAL A 201 0.35 -17.70 -8.95
C VAL A 201 1.47 -17.22 -8.03
N THR A 202 1.84 -15.93 -8.12
CA THR A 202 2.92 -15.32 -7.35
C THR A 202 2.63 -15.37 -5.85
N ASN A 203 1.42 -14.99 -5.43
CA ASN A 203 1.01 -15.06 -4.02
C ASN A 203 1.14 -16.48 -3.47
N SER A 204 0.60 -17.46 -4.20
CA SER A 204 0.63 -18.87 -3.78
C SER A 204 2.04 -19.46 -3.75
N VAL A 205 2.93 -19.02 -4.66
CA VAL A 205 4.34 -19.41 -4.64
C VAL A 205 5.04 -18.85 -3.41
N LEU A 206 4.87 -17.56 -3.10
CA LEU A 206 5.54 -16.93 -1.96
C LEU A 206 5.10 -17.51 -0.61
N GLU A 207 3.79 -17.74 -0.44
CA GLU A 207 3.27 -18.38 0.78
C GLU A 207 3.87 -19.78 0.96
N LYS A 208 3.96 -20.57 -0.12
CA LYS A 208 4.56 -21.91 -0.07
C LYS A 208 6.06 -21.86 0.18
N LEU A 209 6.77 -20.90 -0.41
CA LEU A 209 8.22 -20.75 -0.31
C LEU A 209 8.65 -20.35 1.10
N THR A 210 7.90 -19.43 1.73
CA THR A 210 8.27 -18.82 3.01
C THR A 210 7.50 -19.38 4.21
N ASN A 211 6.40 -20.10 3.96
CA ASN A 211 5.43 -20.55 4.96
C ASN A 211 4.90 -19.41 5.85
N LYS A 212 4.72 -18.23 5.25
CA LYS A 212 4.27 -16.97 5.88
C LYS A 212 3.31 -16.25 4.94
N ARG A 213 2.56 -15.27 5.49
CA ARG A 213 1.84 -14.28 4.69
C ARG A 213 2.83 -13.61 3.73
N SER A 214 2.47 -13.61 2.46
CA SER A 214 3.20 -12.94 1.39
C SER A 214 2.90 -11.44 1.38
N PHE A 215 3.85 -10.68 0.85
CA PHE A 215 3.60 -9.35 0.32
C PHE A 215 3.81 -9.38 -1.19
N VAL A 216 2.74 -9.14 -1.94
CA VAL A 216 2.79 -8.97 -3.41
C VAL A 216 2.16 -7.63 -3.75
N LEU A 217 2.89 -6.79 -4.49
CA LEU A 217 2.39 -5.53 -5.03
C LEU A 217 2.18 -5.70 -6.54
N SER A 218 0.96 -5.52 -7.06
CA SER A 218 0.64 -5.68 -8.49
C SER A 218 0.13 -4.40 -9.13
N ARG A 219 0.52 -4.15 -10.39
CA ARG A 219 -0.02 -3.03 -11.17
C ARG A 219 -1.40 -3.34 -11.70
N SER A 220 -1.50 -4.34 -12.56
CA SER A 220 -2.76 -4.76 -13.15
C SER A 220 -3.61 -5.51 -12.15
N THR A 221 -4.91 -5.19 -12.14
CA THR A 221 -5.89 -5.77 -11.21
C THR A 221 -7.22 -6.03 -11.91
N PHE A 222 -7.98 -6.98 -11.37
CA PHE A 222 -9.35 -7.31 -11.76
C PHE A 222 -10.18 -7.50 -10.47
N PRO A 223 -11.53 -7.42 -10.48
CA PRO A 223 -12.33 -7.78 -9.31
C PRO A 223 -11.88 -9.10 -8.67
N GLY A 224 -11.55 -9.06 -7.38
CA GLY A 224 -10.99 -10.19 -6.63
C GLY A 224 -9.47 -10.14 -6.42
N SER A 225 -8.72 -9.28 -7.12
CA SER A 225 -7.26 -9.16 -6.95
C SER A 225 -6.83 -8.88 -5.51
N GLY A 226 -7.61 -8.11 -4.74
CA GLY A 226 -7.27 -7.75 -3.35
C GLY A 226 -7.17 -8.92 -2.37
N VAL A 227 -7.61 -10.12 -2.76
CA VAL A 227 -7.39 -11.37 -2.01
C VAL A 227 -5.93 -11.82 -2.08
N HIS A 228 -5.21 -11.41 -3.11
CA HIS A 228 -3.87 -11.91 -3.44
C HIS A 228 -2.78 -10.85 -3.34
N VAL A 229 -3.12 -9.56 -3.53
CA VAL A 229 -2.11 -8.50 -3.71
C VAL A 229 -2.51 -7.17 -3.08
N ALA A 230 -1.50 -6.38 -2.75
CA ALA A 230 -1.58 -4.93 -2.63
C ALA A 230 -1.50 -4.28 -4.03
N HIS A 231 -1.87 -3.00 -4.11
CA HIS A 231 -1.83 -2.21 -5.35
C HIS A 231 -1.22 -0.82 -5.11
N TRP A 232 -0.72 -0.18 -6.16
CA TRP A 232 -0.41 1.25 -6.15
C TRP A 232 -0.99 1.90 -7.40
N THR A 233 -1.31 3.19 -7.32
CA THR A 233 -2.04 3.91 -8.38
C THR A 233 -1.27 4.14 -9.68
N GLY A 234 -0.14 3.45 -9.89
CA GLY A 234 0.70 3.56 -11.07
C GLY A 234 1.62 4.79 -11.09
N ASP A 235 2.18 5.03 -12.27
CA ASP A 235 3.20 6.03 -12.58
C ASP A 235 2.64 7.46 -12.58
N ASN A 236 2.29 7.96 -11.39
CA ASN A 236 1.83 9.33 -11.19
C ASN A 236 2.93 10.36 -11.48
N ALA A 237 2.56 11.64 -11.65
CA ALA A 237 3.54 12.71 -11.83
C ALA A 237 3.80 13.52 -10.54
N ALA A 238 4.96 14.17 -10.46
CA ALA A 238 5.33 15.10 -9.40
C ALA A 238 4.60 16.44 -9.54
N THR A 239 3.25 16.41 -9.48
CA THR A 239 2.39 17.59 -9.57
C THR A 239 1.36 17.65 -8.44
N TRP A 240 0.83 18.85 -8.19
CA TRP A 240 -0.26 19.07 -7.23
C TRP A 240 -1.59 18.45 -7.69
N ASN A 241 -1.76 18.16 -8.99
CA ASN A 241 -2.93 17.45 -9.48
C ASN A 241 -2.86 15.98 -9.09
N ASP A 242 -1.71 15.33 -9.30
CA ASP A 242 -1.51 13.93 -8.93
C ASP A 242 -1.59 13.70 -7.42
N LEU A 243 -1.06 14.62 -6.62
CA LEU A 243 -1.26 14.62 -5.17
C LEU A 243 -2.76 14.63 -4.84
N ARG A 244 -3.55 15.48 -5.51
CA ARG A 244 -5.02 15.54 -5.34
C ARG A 244 -5.72 14.27 -5.81
N TRP A 245 -5.37 13.76 -6.99
CA TRP A 245 -6.00 12.61 -7.63
C TRP A 245 -5.68 11.29 -6.92
N SER A 246 -4.58 11.23 -6.18
CA SER A 246 -4.25 10.07 -5.33
C SER A 246 -5.37 9.72 -4.34
N ILE A 247 -6.06 10.72 -3.78
CA ILE A 247 -7.10 10.54 -2.77
C ILE A 247 -8.32 9.79 -3.37
N PRO A 248 -9.01 10.30 -4.41
CA PRO A 248 -10.11 9.57 -5.02
C PRO A 248 -9.67 8.25 -5.66
N ALA A 249 -8.42 8.12 -6.13
CA ALA A 249 -7.92 6.84 -6.63
C ALA A 249 -7.87 5.77 -5.52
N ILE A 250 -7.23 6.07 -4.38
CA ILE A 250 -7.16 5.18 -3.20
C ILE A 250 -8.55 4.83 -2.68
N LEU A 251 -9.44 5.82 -2.59
CA LEU A 251 -10.82 5.59 -2.13
C LEU A 251 -11.60 4.64 -3.04
N LYS A 252 -11.44 4.76 -4.36
CA LYS A 252 -12.06 3.83 -5.34
C LYS A 252 -11.55 2.40 -5.17
N PHE A 253 -10.24 2.21 -4.99
CA PHE A 253 -9.66 0.87 -4.79
C PHE A 253 -10.13 0.20 -3.49
N GLY A 254 -10.36 1.00 -2.44
CA GLY A 254 -11.09 0.54 -1.26
C GLY A 254 -12.44 -0.08 -1.62
N LEU A 255 -13.25 0.61 -2.43
CA LEU A 255 -14.56 0.11 -2.91
C LEU A 255 -14.43 -1.10 -3.86
N PHE A 256 -13.31 -1.21 -4.59
CA PHE A 256 -13.02 -2.36 -5.45
C PHE A 256 -12.55 -3.60 -4.69
N GLY A 257 -12.47 -3.54 -3.35
CA GLY A 257 -12.03 -4.65 -2.51
C GLY A 257 -10.52 -4.83 -2.48
N ILE A 258 -9.74 -3.77 -2.74
CA ILE A 258 -8.28 -3.76 -2.65
C ILE A 258 -7.87 -2.72 -1.58
N PRO A 259 -7.92 -3.10 -0.29
CA PRO A 259 -7.76 -2.14 0.81
C PRO A 259 -6.32 -1.66 1.02
N MET A 260 -5.32 -2.47 0.63
CA MET A 260 -3.90 -2.15 0.73
C MET A 260 -3.44 -1.43 -0.54
N VAL A 261 -3.76 -0.14 -0.64
CA VAL A 261 -3.49 0.69 -1.81
C VAL A 261 -2.84 2.03 -1.45
N GLY A 262 -2.03 2.58 -2.35
CA GLY A 262 -1.30 3.84 -2.18
C GLY A 262 -0.87 4.46 -3.50
N ALA A 263 -0.33 5.69 -3.44
CA ALA A 263 0.29 6.35 -4.57
C ALA A 263 1.79 6.55 -4.31
N ASP A 264 2.59 6.74 -5.37
CA ASP A 264 4.01 7.04 -5.23
C ASP A 264 4.17 8.45 -4.66
N ILE A 265 4.62 8.50 -3.41
CA ILE A 265 4.76 9.73 -2.62
C ILE A 265 5.86 10.60 -3.24
N CYS A 266 5.59 11.91 -3.33
CA CYS A 266 6.40 12.93 -4.02
C CYS A 266 6.30 12.92 -5.56
N GLY A 267 5.69 11.88 -6.13
CA GLY A 267 5.42 11.70 -7.56
C GLY A 267 6.54 10.93 -8.27
N PHE A 268 6.16 10.00 -9.15
CA PHE A 268 7.09 9.15 -9.89
C PHE A 268 7.72 9.86 -11.09
N SER A 269 6.89 10.47 -11.95
CA SER A 269 7.32 11.14 -13.17
C SER A 269 7.60 12.62 -12.96
N GLY A 270 8.77 13.07 -13.42
CA GLY A 270 9.18 14.47 -13.37
C GLY A 270 9.82 14.86 -12.03
N VAL A 271 10.28 16.10 -11.94
CA VAL A 271 11.11 16.55 -10.81
C VAL A 271 10.24 17.10 -9.68
N SER A 272 10.26 16.42 -8.54
CA SER A 272 9.62 16.91 -7.32
C SER A 272 10.38 18.09 -6.69
N ASN A 273 9.77 18.72 -5.70
CA ASN A 273 10.39 19.81 -4.94
C ASN A 273 10.05 19.70 -3.46
N MET A 274 10.79 20.42 -2.62
CA MET A 274 10.63 20.40 -1.16
C MET A 274 9.17 20.55 -0.72
N GLU A 275 8.45 21.55 -1.26
CA GLU A 275 7.09 21.84 -0.81
C GLU A 275 6.12 20.71 -1.16
N LEU A 276 6.12 20.28 -2.42
CA LEU A 276 5.27 19.18 -2.87
C LEU A 276 5.59 17.90 -2.10
N CYS A 277 6.87 17.56 -1.95
CA CYS A 277 7.29 16.34 -1.28
C CYS A 277 7.00 16.37 0.23
N ALA A 278 7.09 17.54 0.88
CA ALA A 278 6.65 17.71 2.27
C ALA A 278 5.13 17.48 2.40
N ARG A 279 4.30 18.12 1.57
CA ARG A 279 2.85 17.92 1.62
C ARG A 279 2.45 16.48 1.30
N TRP A 280 3.11 15.87 0.32
CA TRP A 280 2.83 14.48 -0.05
C TRP A 280 3.32 13.49 1.00
N THR A 281 4.45 13.74 1.67
CA THR A 281 4.91 12.89 2.79
C THR A 281 3.91 12.92 3.95
N ALA A 282 3.36 14.10 4.27
CA ALA A 282 2.32 14.23 5.30
C ALA A 282 1.06 13.44 4.93
N LEU A 283 0.52 13.62 3.71
CA LEU A 283 -0.65 12.90 3.22
C LEU A 283 -0.39 11.39 3.11
N GLY A 284 0.70 11.01 2.45
CA GLY A 284 1.06 9.62 2.15
C GLY A 284 1.35 8.77 3.39
N SER A 285 1.69 9.41 4.51
CA SER A 285 1.76 8.73 5.82
C SER A 285 0.43 8.12 6.27
N PHE A 286 -0.70 8.50 5.67
CA PHE A 286 -2.03 7.95 5.95
C PHE A 286 -2.59 7.08 4.83
N TYR A 287 -1.83 6.81 3.76
CA TYR A 287 -2.22 5.81 2.78
C TYR A 287 -2.14 4.40 3.39
N PRO A 288 -3.06 3.46 3.07
CA PRO A 288 -2.92 2.07 3.48
C PRO A 288 -1.56 1.48 3.09
N PHE A 289 -1.17 1.64 1.82
CA PHE A 289 0.19 1.38 1.33
C PHE A 289 0.95 2.70 1.16
N ALA A 290 2.11 2.85 1.82
CA ALA A 290 2.87 4.10 1.83
C ALA A 290 4.30 3.86 1.31
N ARG A 291 4.58 4.33 0.09
CA ARG A 291 5.89 4.19 -0.58
C ARG A 291 6.27 5.53 -1.23
N ASN A 292 7.51 5.98 -0.99
CA ASN A 292 8.14 6.99 -1.85
C ASN A 292 8.88 6.24 -2.96
N HIS A 293 8.57 6.57 -4.20
CA HIS A 293 9.13 5.95 -5.39
C HIS A 293 9.33 7.00 -6.48
N ASN A 294 10.30 6.78 -7.36
CA ASN A 294 10.79 7.79 -8.30
C ASN A 294 11.22 7.10 -9.61
N ASN A 295 11.19 7.83 -10.72
CA ASN A 295 11.64 7.30 -11.99
C ASN A 295 13.17 7.36 -12.15
N LEU A 296 13.68 6.63 -13.15
CA LEU A 296 15.13 6.51 -13.42
C LEU A 296 15.82 7.84 -13.72
N ASP A 297 15.13 8.76 -14.39
CA ASP A 297 15.71 9.99 -14.94
C ASP A 297 15.63 11.19 -13.96
N SER A 298 14.91 11.04 -12.84
CA SER A 298 14.66 12.15 -11.90
C SER A 298 15.68 12.20 -10.76
N PRO A 299 15.96 13.39 -10.20
CA PRO A 299 16.78 13.52 -9.00
C PRO A 299 16.21 12.78 -7.81
N ALA A 300 17.08 12.37 -6.88
CA ALA A 300 16.74 11.80 -5.59
C ALA A 300 15.68 12.63 -4.84
N GLN A 301 14.73 11.94 -4.19
CA GLN A 301 13.60 12.57 -3.49
C GLN A 301 13.21 11.85 -2.19
N GLU A 302 14.13 11.07 -1.61
CA GLU A 302 13.96 10.46 -0.30
C GLU A 302 13.73 11.53 0.77
N THR A 303 13.11 11.16 1.88
CA THR A 303 12.70 12.13 2.92
C THR A 303 13.86 12.92 3.53
N TYR A 304 15.10 12.42 3.42
CA TYR A 304 16.31 13.07 3.92
C TYR A 304 16.95 14.07 2.93
N VAL A 305 16.44 14.19 1.70
CA VAL A 305 16.99 15.10 0.69
C VAL A 305 16.79 16.57 1.08
N TRP A 306 15.65 16.89 1.70
CA TRP A 306 15.34 18.23 2.22
C TRP A 306 15.17 18.21 3.74
N PRO A 307 15.76 19.17 4.48
CA PRO A 307 15.60 19.27 5.93
C PRO A 307 14.13 19.38 6.36
N GLU A 308 13.31 20.13 5.62
CA GLU A 308 11.89 20.30 5.93
C GLU A 308 11.11 18.99 5.77
N VAL A 309 11.40 18.24 4.70
CA VAL A 309 10.78 16.93 4.44
C VAL A 309 11.23 15.91 5.50
N THR A 310 12.44 16.04 6.04
CA THR A 310 12.91 15.21 7.16
C THR A 310 12.07 15.44 8.41
N VAL A 311 11.83 16.71 8.78
CA VAL A 311 11.00 17.08 9.95
C VAL A 311 9.56 16.62 9.76
N VAL A 312 9.00 16.81 8.56
CA VAL A 312 7.67 16.30 8.20
C VAL A 312 7.64 14.77 8.30
N GLY A 313 8.62 14.08 7.75
CA GLY A 313 8.74 12.62 7.82
C GLY A 313 8.77 12.13 9.26
N GLN A 314 9.62 12.70 10.12
CA GLN A 314 9.69 12.36 11.54
C GLN A 314 8.34 12.53 12.25
N LYS A 315 7.59 13.61 11.96
CA LYS A 315 6.28 13.87 12.55
C LYS A 315 5.21 12.89 12.06
N PHE A 316 5.04 12.77 10.74
CA PHE A 316 3.91 12.06 10.16
C PHE A 316 4.15 10.56 9.99
N ILE A 317 5.34 10.14 9.57
CA ILE A 317 5.71 8.71 9.54
C ILE A 317 5.84 8.22 10.99
N GLY A 318 6.38 9.03 11.90
CA GLY A 318 6.41 8.72 13.33
C GLY A 318 5.01 8.48 13.91
N LEU A 319 4.03 9.34 13.60
CA LEU A 319 2.64 9.11 13.99
C LEU A 319 2.06 7.85 13.32
N ARG A 320 2.32 7.62 12.02
CA ARG A 320 1.88 6.41 11.33
C ARG A 320 2.34 5.14 12.06
N TYR A 321 3.60 5.08 12.48
CA TYR A 321 4.16 3.93 13.21
C TYR A 321 3.46 3.69 14.55
N ARG A 322 3.13 4.78 15.26
CA ARG A 322 2.34 4.67 16.50
C ARG A 322 0.91 4.18 16.21
N LEU A 323 0.31 4.56 15.09
CA LEU A 323 -1.03 4.14 14.68
C LEU A 323 -1.10 2.74 14.04
N LEU A 324 0.02 2.04 13.87
CA LEU A 324 0.02 0.71 13.24
C LEU A 324 -0.93 -0.31 13.89
N PRO A 325 -1.15 -0.37 15.23
CA PRO A 325 -2.14 -1.28 15.79
C PRO A 325 -3.56 -1.00 15.28
N TYR A 326 -3.91 0.29 15.14
CA TYR A 326 -5.19 0.70 14.57
C TYR A 326 -5.27 0.34 13.08
N ILE A 327 -4.26 0.71 12.28
CA ILE A 327 -4.23 0.42 10.83
C ILE A 327 -4.29 -1.09 10.59
N TYR A 328 -3.62 -1.88 11.42
CA TYR A 328 -3.61 -3.34 11.34
C TYR A 328 -4.97 -3.94 11.71
N THR A 329 -5.63 -3.39 12.74
CA THR A 329 -7.02 -3.75 13.08
C THR A 329 -7.99 -3.41 11.95
N LEU A 330 -7.79 -2.28 11.25
CA LEU A 330 -8.57 -1.98 10.03
C LEU A 330 -8.31 -2.98 8.90
N GLY A 331 -7.08 -3.50 8.78
CA GLY A 331 -6.77 -4.60 7.87
C GLY A 331 -7.55 -5.88 8.21
N TYR A 332 -7.67 -6.19 9.50
CA TYR A 332 -8.52 -7.29 9.99
C TYR A 332 -10.00 -7.04 9.67
N HIS A 333 -10.53 -5.83 9.85
CA HIS A 333 -11.90 -5.47 9.43
C HIS A 333 -12.10 -5.59 7.92
N ALA A 334 -11.09 -5.21 7.12
CA ALA A 334 -11.15 -5.37 5.68
C ALA A 334 -11.21 -6.84 5.27
N HIS A 335 -10.42 -7.70 5.93
CA HIS A 335 -10.42 -9.13 5.69
C HIS A 335 -11.74 -9.82 6.13
N ARG A 336 -12.29 -9.45 7.28
CA ARG A 336 -13.49 -10.07 7.87
C ARG A 336 -14.79 -9.54 7.26
N ASP A 337 -14.90 -8.21 7.11
CA ASP A 337 -16.15 -7.52 6.83
C ASP A 337 -16.19 -6.86 5.44
N GLY A 338 -15.06 -6.81 4.72
CA GLY A 338 -14.95 -6.13 3.42
C GLY A 338 -14.90 -4.60 3.52
N LEU A 339 -14.67 -4.03 4.71
CA LEU A 339 -14.58 -2.58 4.88
C LEU A 339 -13.23 -2.03 4.39
N PRO A 340 -13.18 -0.94 3.61
CA PRO A 340 -11.91 -0.31 3.23
C PRO A 340 -11.13 0.21 4.44
N ILE A 341 -9.80 0.24 4.34
CA ILE A 341 -8.93 0.88 5.34
C ILE A 341 -9.07 2.41 5.25
N ALA A 342 -8.91 2.99 4.06
CA ALA A 342 -9.23 4.39 3.77
C ALA A 342 -10.64 4.50 3.19
N ARG A 343 -11.50 5.33 3.79
CA ARG A 343 -12.94 5.40 3.52
C ARG A 343 -13.35 6.81 3.09
N PRO A 344 -14.21 6.96 2.06
CA PRO A 344 -14.89 8.22 1.80
C PRO A 344 -15.74 8.62 3.01
N LEU A 345 -15.88 9.93 3.27
CA LEU A 345 -16.66 10.41 4.42
C LEU A 345 -18.11 9.88 4.39
N LEU A 346 -18.70 9.73 3.20
CA LEU A 346 -20.07 9.21 3.06
C LEU A 346 -20.28 7.82 3.67
N MET A 347 -19.23 6.98 3.78
CA MET A 347 -19.35 5.66 4.40
C MET A 347 -19.58 5.75 5.91
N GLU A 348 -19.02 6.77 6.56
CA GLU A 348 -19.15 7.01 8.00
C GLU A 348 -20.30 7.96 8.35
N PHE A 349 -20.76 8.76 7.36
CA PHE A 349 -21.78 9.80 7.52
C PHE A 349 -22.79 9.79 6.36
N PRO A 350 -23.48 8.65 6.08
CA PRO A 350 -24.30 8.50 4.88
C PRO A 350 -25.50 9.46 4.82
N THR A 351 -26.00 9.89 5.98
CA THR A 351 -27.14 10.82 6.09
C THR A 351 -26.75 12.30 5.91
N ASP A 352 -25.46 12.61 5.94
CA ASP A 352 -24.93 13.95 5.68
C ASP A 352 -24.60 14.10 4.19
N THR A 353 -25.52 14.68 3.43
CA THR A 353 -25.41 14.79 1.97
C THR A 353 -24.23 15.64 1.51
N VAL A 354 -23.66 16.50 2.37
CA VAL A 354 -22.45 17.27 2.03
C VAL A 354 -21.27 16.32 1.77
N THR A 355 -21.21 15.21 2.51
CA THR A 355 -20.11 14.24 2.41
C THR A 355 -20.06 13.46 1.11
N HIS A 356 -21.17 13.40 0.35
CA HIS A 356 -21.27 12.61 -0.88
C HIS A 356 -20.36 13.13 -2.00
N ASN A 357 -20.07 14.44 -2.00
CA ASN A 357 -19.27 15.10 -3.03
C ASN A 357 -17.81 15.37 -2.59
N ILE A 358 -17.43 14.99 -1.37
CA ILE A 358 -16.09 15.25 -0.86
C ILE A 358 -15.13 14.13 -1.28
N ASN A 359 -14.10 14.50 -2.04
CA ASN A 359 -13.09 13.59 -2.56
C ASN A 359 -11.65 14.02 -2.26
N TYR A 360 -11.48 15.07 -1.45
CA TYR A 360 -10.19 15.65 -1.05
C TYR A 360 -9.91 15.53 0.45
N GLN A 361 -10.84 14.94 1.21
CA GLN A 361 -10.68 14.49 2.59
C GLN A 361 -11.11 13.02 2.65
N PHE A 362 -10.59 12.28 3.62
CA PHE A 362 -11.01 10.90 3.84
C PHE A 362 -10.96 10.54 5.32
N MET A 363 -11.67 9.46 5.67
CA MET A 363 -11.56 8.81 6.96
C MET A 363 -10.55 7.66 6.84
N LEU A 364 -9.59 7.56 7.76
CA LEU A 364 -8.84 6.34 7.97
C LEU A 364 -9.60 5.52 9.03
N GLY A 365 -10.22 4.44 8.58
CA GLY A 365 -11.23 3.70 9.33
C GLY A 365 -12.43 4.59 9.70
N ASN A 366 -12.96 4.38 10.91
CA ASN A 366 -14.05 5.16 11.48
C ASN A 366 -13.60 6.33 12.37
N ALA A 367 -12.31 6.42 12.69
CA ALA A 367 -11.80 7.27 13.76
C ALA A 367 -11.06 8.51 13.29
N LEU A 368 -10.25 8.44 12.23
CA LEU A 368 -9.35 9.54 11.88
C LEU A 368 -9.80 10.28 10.62
N LEU A 369 -10.15 11.56 10.75
CA LEU A 369 -10.40 12.46 9.63
C LEU A 369 -9.09 13.10 9.16
N VAL A 370 -8.69 12.80 7.92
CA VAL A 370 -7.49 13.35 7.29
C VAL A 370 -7.89 14.49 6.36
N THR A 371 -7.36 15.69 6.61
CA THR A 371 -7.62 16.91 5.82
C THR A 371 -6.32 17.42 5.20
N PRO A 372 -5.94 16.92 4.01
CA PRO A 372 -4.64 17.21 3.42
C PRO A 372 -4.50 18.61 2.84
N VAL A 373 -3.28 19.14 2.87
CA VAL A 373 -2.92 20.38 2.19
C VAL A 373 -2.57 20.07 0.74
N ILE A 374 -3.49 20.37 -0.17
CA ILE A 374 -3.47 19.91 -1.55
C ILE A 374 -3.26 21.03 -2.59
N SER A 375 -2.72 22.17 -2.16
CA SER A 375 -2.50 23.34 -3.03
C SER A 375 -1.18 24.02 -2.69
N LYS A 376 -0.47 24.45 -3.74
CA LYS A 376 0.81 25.13 -3.64
C LYS A 376 0.70 26.45 -2.88
N GLY A 377 1.67 26.73 -2.02
CA GLY A 377 1.78 27.94 -1.23
C GLY A 377 0.75 28.08 -0.11
N ALA A 378 -0.04 27.04 0.16
CA ALA A 378 -1.14 27.13 1.11
C ALA A 378 -0.62 27.26 2.56
N THR A 379 -1.10 28.31 3.24
CA THR A 379 -0.90 28.58 4.68
C THR A 379 -2.16 28.31 5.50
N ALA A 380 -3.23 27.87 4.86
CA ALA A 380 -4.46 27.38 5.47
C ALA A 380 -5.11 26.32 4.59
N VAL A 381 -5.90 25.43 5.19
CA VAL A 381 -6.70 24.43 4.47
C VAL A 381 -8.13 24.47 4.97
N THR A 382 -9.09 24.32 4.04
CA THR A 382 -10.51 24.24 4.36
C THR A 382 -10.99 22.80 4.23
N GLY A 383 -11.58 22.27 5.30
CA GLY A 383 -12.14 20.93 5.34
C GLY A 383 -13.53 20.92 5.94
N TYR A 384 -14.38 20.00 5.50
CA TYR A 384 -15.66 19.72 6.13
C TYR A 384 -15.45 18.86 7.38
N PHE A 385 -16.09 19.27 8.48
CA PHE A 385 -16.15 18.53 9.72
C PHE A 385 -17.60 18.12 9.96
N PRO A 386 -17.94 16.83 9.79
CA PRO A 386 -19.27 16.31 10.11
C PRO A 386 -19.65 16.59 11.57
N ARG A 387 -20.95 16.57 11.86
CA ARG A 387 -21.46 16.83 13.22
C ARG A 387 -20.77 15.94 14.26
N GLY A 388 -20.29 16.56 15.33
CA GLY A 388 -19.66 15.87 16.44
C GLY A 388 -18.52 16.66 17.05
N VAL A 389 -17.72 15.95 17.84
CA VAL A 389 -16.48 16.46 18.42
C VAL A 389 -15.31 15.82 17.68
N TRP A 390 -14.31 16.62 17.36
CA TRP A 390 -13.08 16.21 16.68
C TRP A 390 -11.88 16.74 17.45
N TYR A 391 -10.91 15.89 17.75
CA TYR A 391 -9.70 16.28 18.47
C TYR A 391 -8.50 16.17 17.56
N ASN A 392 -7.67 17.20 17.49
CA ASN A 392 -6.43 17.15 16.71
C ASN A 392 -5.47 16.11 17.31
N VAL A 393 -4.95 15.20 16.50
CA VAL A 393 -4.13 14.07 17.00
C VAL A 393 -2.74 14.47 17.49
N PHE A 394 -2.28 15.69 17.16
CA PHE A 394 -0.95 16.17 17.51
C PHE A 394 -0.95 17.02 18.79
N ASP A 395 -1.96 17.85 18.99
CA ASP A 395 -2.05 18.80 20.11
C ASP A 395 -3.31 18.64 20.98
N TYR A 396 -4.23 17.74 20.60
CA TYR A 396 -5.50 17.47 21.28
C TYR A 396 -6.48 18.64 21.36
N SER A 397 -6.26 19.73 20.62
CA SER A 397 -7.24 20.81 20.49
C SER A 397 -8.57 20.28 19.93
N GLN A 398 -9.67 20.82 20.47
CA GLN A 398 -11.02 20.33 20.21
C GLN A 398 -11.77 21.23 19.20
N ILE A 399 -12.46 20.59 18.27
CA ILE A 399 -13.44 21.19 17.37
C ILE A 399 -14.81 20.57 17.65
N LEU A 400 -15.77 21.39 18.09
CA LEU A 400 -17.17 21.03 18.16
C LEU A 400 -17.90 21.63 16.96
N THR A 401 -18.60 20.80 16.18
CA THR A 401 -19.24 21.22 14.93
C THR A 401 -20.64 20.61 14.79
N SER A 402 -21.54 21.33 14.14
CA SER A 402 -22.86 20.86 13.73
C SER A 402 -22.89 20.24 12.33
N GLY A 403 -21.75 20.19 11.63
CA GLY A 403 -21.60 19.86 10.20
C GLY A 403 -21.24 21.13 9.41
N ALA A 404 -19.95 21.45 9.28
CA ALA A 404 -19.51 22.72 8.68
C ALA A 404 -18.12 22.63 8.04
N TYR A 405 -17.88 23.50 7.05
CA TYR A 405 -16.54 23.76 6.53
C TYR A 405 -15.80 24.70 7.47
N LEU A 406 -14.59 24.30 7.88
CA LEU A 406 -13.71 25.07 8.75
C LEU A 406 -12.37 25.28 8.06
N THR A 407 -11.79 26.46 8.26
CA THR A 407 -10.45 26.80 7.74
C THR A 407 -9.44 26.76 8.88
N ILE A 408 -8.40 25.94 8.71
CA ILE A 408 -7.35 25.72 9.70
C ILE A 408 -6.04 26.26 9.15
N GLY A 409 -5.35 27.11 9.91
CA GLY A 409 -4.02 27.61 9.57
C GLY A 409 -2.99 26.48 9.63
N VAL A 410 -2.07 26.43 8.67
CA VAL A 410 -1.04 25.39 8.56
C VAL A 410 0.30 26.01 8.17
N THR A 411 1.38 25.53 8.76
CA THR A 411 2.74 25.74 8.23
C THR A 411 3.11 24.62 7.25
N ILE A 412 4.33 24.63 6.72
CA ILE A 412 4.86 23.50 5.93
C ILE A 412 4.94 22.19 6.73
N PHE A 413 5.00 22.29 8.07
CA PHE A 413 5.13 21.15 8.99
C PHE A 413 3.78 20.61 9.48
N ASP A 414 2.66 21.16 9.00
CA ASP A 414 1.33 20.86 9.50
C ASP A 414 0.42 20.29 8.41
N MET A 415 -0.44 19.37 8.82
CA MET A 415 -1.56 18.84 8.07
C MET A 415 -2.63 18.43 9.09
N PRO A 416 -3.85 18.99 9.04
CA PRO A 416 -4.86 18.67 10.03
C PRO A 416 -5.31 17.21 9.96
N VAL A 417 -5.21 16.53 11.09
CA VAL A 417 -5.69 15.16 11.29
C VAL A 417 -6.40 15.12 12.63
N HIS A 418 -7.65 14.65 12.64
CA HIS A 418 -8.47 14.68 13.83
C HIS A 418 -9.05 13.30 14.15
N ILE A 419 -9.02 12.91 15.42
CA ILE A 419 -9.75 11.77 15.93
C ILE A 419 -11.21 12.17 16.22
N ARG A 420 -12.15 11.33 15.78
CA ARG A 420 -13.58 11.46 15.99
C ARG A 420 -13.91 11.12 17.44
N GLY A 421 -14.62 12.02 18.14
CA GLY A 421 -15.21 11.71 19.43
C GLY A 421 -16.16 10.51 19.33
N GLY A 422 -16.08 9.60 20.28
CA GLY A 422 -16.74 8.29 20.24
C GLY A 422 -15.81 7.12 19.94
N THR A 423 -14.51 7.34 19.76
CA THR A 423 -13.57 6.30 19.33
C THR A 423 -12.43 6.07 20.31
N ILE A 424 -11.94 4.83 20.36
CA ILE A 424 -10.78 4.41 21.16
C ILE A 424 -9.77 3.74 20.23
N LEU A 425 -8.51 4.16 20.31
CA LEU A 425 -7.39 3.62 19.53
C LEU A 425 -6.33 3.04 20.47
N ALA A 426 -5.78 1.88 20.12
CA ALA A 426 -4.50 1.43 20.68
C ALA A 426 -3.36 1.88 19.77
N MET A 427 -2.26 2.31 20.37
CA MET A 427 -1.09 2.85 19.69
C MET A 427 0.20 2.23 20.22
N HIS A 428 1.18 2.02 19.35
CA HIS A 428 2.55 1.72 19.76
C HIS A 428 3.25 3.00 20.25
N GLN A 429 4.39 2.80 20.93
CA GLN A 429 5.36 3.87 21.15
C GLN A 429 6.25 4.09 19.91
N PRO A 430 6.99 5.22 19.83
CA PRO A 430 7.87 5.49 18.70
C PRO A 430 8.92 4.39 18.48
N ALA A 431 9.08 3.96 17.23
CA ALA A 431 10.09 3.01 16.80
C ALA A 431 10.41 3.21 15.30
N LEU A 432 11.56 2.72 14.85
CA LEU A 432 12.04 2.89 13.47
C LEU A 432 11.58 1.76 12.53
N THR A 433 11.29 0.57 13.07
CA THR A 433 10.80 -0.60 12.31
C THR A 433 9.57 -1.20 12.97
N THR A 434 8.75 -1.91 12.21
CA THR A 434 7.59 -2.62 12.76
C THR A 434 8.03 -3.73 13.72
N ALA A 435 9.19 -4.35 13.48
CA ALA A 435 9.80 -5.31 14.38
C ALA A 435 10.05 -4.71 15.78
N SER A 436 10.59 -3.49 15.86
CA SER A 436 10.76 -2.80 17.14
C SER A 436 9.46 -2.23 17.70
N ALA A 437 8.59 -1.66 16.87
CA ALA A 437 7.31 -1.08 17.30
C ALA A 437 6.43 -2.10 18.04
N ARG A 438 6.37 -3.33 17.53
CA ARG A 438 5.58 -4.43 18.10
C ARG A 438 6.04 -4.91 19.47
N LEU A 439 7.26 -4.56 19.87
CA LEU A 439 7.79 -4.85 21.21
C LEU A 439 7.49 -3.74 22.21
N THR A 440 7.02 -2.58 21.74
CA THR A 440 6.68 -1.47 22.63
C THR A 440 5.35 -1.72 23.32
N PRO A 441 5.19 -1.25 24.59
CA PRO A 441 3.89 -1.21 25.24
C PRO A 441 2.86 -0.40 24.45
N PHE A 442 1.58 -0.67 24.68
CA PHE A 442 0.48 0.09 24.10
C PHE A 442 0.20 1.38 24.89
N ASP A 443 -0.04 2.46 24.17
CA ASP A 443 -0.78 3.63 24.65
C ASP A 443 -2.24 3.52 24.17
N ILE A 444 -3.22 3.73 25.04
CA ILE A 444 -4.65 3.72 24.68
C ILE A 444 -5.15 5.17 24.61
N LEU A 445 -5.59 5.62 23.44
CA LEU A 445 -6.15 6.96 23.21
C LEU A 445 -7.68 6.88 23.12
N ILE A 446 -8.36 7.55 24.06
CA ILE A 446 -9.82 7.62 24.15
C ILE A 446 -10.24 9.04 23.76
N ALA A 447 -11.01 9.17 22.68
CA ALA A 447 -11.65 10.42 22.31
C ALA A 447 -13.13 10.36 22.71
N LEU A 448 -13.51 10.96 23.85
CA LEU A 448 -14.90 10.96 24.28
C LEU A 448 -15.78 11.75 23.31
N SER A 449 -16.95 11.21 22.99
CA SER A 449 -17.99 11.93 22.24
C SER A 449 -18.61 13.05 23.09
N TYR A 450 -19.51 13.83 22.49
CA TYR A 450 -20.31 14.83 23.22
C TYR A 450 -21.10 14.21 24.40
N ASN A 451 -21.53 12.95 24.28
CA ASN A 451 -22.24 12.23 25.34
C ASN A 451 -21.28 11.60 26.37
N GLY A 452 -19.97 11.80 26.25
CA GLY A 452 -18.98 11.22 27.14
C GLY A 452 -18.72 9.74 26.89
N GLU A 453 -19.10 9.19 25.73
CA GLU A 453 -18.95 7.77 25.39
C GLU A 453 -17.89 7.58 24.30
N ALA A 454 -17.21 6.43 24.30
CA ALA A 454 -16.34 5.98 23.22
C ALA A 454 -16.20 4.45 23.16
N SER A 455 -15.87 3.91 21.99
CA SER A 455 -15.60 2.48 21.81
C SER A 455 -14.48 2.23 20.79
N GLY A 456 -13.82 1.08 20.89
CA GLY A 456 -12.82 0.65 19.94
C GLY A 456 -12.51 -0.84 20.05
N GLU A 457 -11.79 -1.36 19.07
CA GLU A 457 -11.32 -2.75 19.03
C GLU A 457 -9.83 -2.74 18.73
N LEU A 458 -9.10 -3.72 19.27
CA LEU A 458 -7.72 -4.03 18.93
C LEU A 458 -7.61 -5.50 18.55
N TYR A 459 -7.08 -5.75 17.35
CA TYR A 459 -6.69 -7.08 16.87
C TYR A 459 -5.17 -7.25 16.97
N VAL A 460 -4.72 -8.34 17.60
CA VAL A 460 -3.31 -8.70 17.75
C VAL A 460 -3.08 -10.14 17.32
N ASP A 461 -2.15 -10.36 16.40
CA ASP A 461 -1.60 -11.68 16.05
C ASP A 461 -0.07 -11.58 15.93
N ASP A 462 0.60 -12.60 15.40
CA ASP A 462 2.06 -12.59 15.20
C ASP A 462 2.56 -11.71 14.04
N GLY A 463 1.64 -11.19 13.22
CA GLY A 463 1.94 -10.33 12.07
C GLY A 463 2.38 -11.06 10.80
N VAL A 464 2.56 -12.38 10.80
CA VAL A 464 3.27 -13.09 9.72
C VAL A 464 2.68 -14.45 9.33
N THR A 465 1.95 -15.13 10.20
CA THR A 465 1.39 -16.45 9.88
C THR A 465 0.14 -16.32 9.03
N ILE A 466 -0.02 -17.18 8.01
CA ILE A 466 -1.15 -17.14 7.04
C ILE A 466 -2.50 -17.21 7.76
N ASN A 467 -2.65 -18.16 8.68
CA ASN A 467 -3.83 -18.32 9.54
C ASN A 467 -3.40 -18.28 11.01
N PRO A 468 -3.22 -17.09 11.61
CA PRO A 468 -2.66 -16.98 12.93
C PRO A 468 -3.70 -17.19 14.02
N ARG A 469 -3.22 -17.57 15.20
CA ARG A 469 -3.97 -17.36 16.45
C ARG A 469 -3.96 -15.88 16.79
N ALA A 470 -5.07 -15.36 17.31
CA ALA A 470 -5.24 -13.93 17.56
C ALA A 470 -5.81 -13.65 18.96
N THR A 471 -5.55 -12.44 19.43
CA THR A 471 -6.18 -11.84 20.62
C THR A 471 -6.98 -10.62 20.17
N ILE A 472 -8.25 -10.54 20.58
CA ILE A 472 -9.17 -9.45 20.24
C ILE A 472 -9.66 -8.79 21.53
N VAL A 473 -9.37 -7.50 21.65
CA VAL A 473 -9.69 -6.68 22.82
C VAL A 473 -10.70 -5.61 22.44
N ASN A 474 -11.81 -5.55 23.18
CA ASN A 474 -12.85 -4.55 23.03
C ASN A 474 -12.75 -3.50 24.12
N PHE A 475 -12.69 -2.23 23.73
CA PHE A 475 -12.68 -1.10 24.63
C PHE A 475 -14.04 -0.41 24.63
N THR A 476 -14.53 -0.07 25.82
CA THR A 476 -15.67 0.82 26.00
C THR A 476 -15.34 1.86 27.06
N ALA A 477 -15.70 3.10 26.82
CA ALA A 477 -15.54 4.18 27.78
C ALA A 477 -16.85 4.97 27.90
N SER A 478 -17.12 5.41 29.12
CA SER A 478 -18.12 6.43 29.45
C SER A 478 -17.49 7.44 30.41
N THR A 479 -18.14 8.57 30.68
CA THR A 479 -17.60 9.59 31.61
C THR A 479 -17.17 8.96 32.94
N GLY A 480 -15.87 9.01 33.25
CA GLY A 480 -15.31 8.50 34.49
C GLY A 480 -14.85 7.04 34.45
N ILE A 481 -14.99 6.30 33.34
CA ILE A 481 -14.66 4.87 33.29
C ILE A 481 -14.22 4.37 31.91
N LEU A 482 -13.17 3.54 31.89
CA LEU A 482 -12.74 2.69 30.78
C LEU A 482 -12.92 1.23 31.19
N ARG A 483 -13.44 0.41 30.28
CA ARG A 483 -13.44 -1.05 30.35
C ARG A 483 -12.70 -1.63 29.14
N SER A 484 -11.78 -2.54 29.41
CA SER A 484 -11.11 -3.39 28.43
C SER A 484 -11.59 -4.83 28.64
N ILE A 485 -12.17 -5.44 27.60
CA ILE A 485 -12.71 -6.80 27.65
C ILE A 485 -12.09 -7.62 26.53
N VAL A 486 -11.49 -8.75 26.89
CA VAL A 486 -10.81 -9.66 25.98
C VAL A 486 -11.81 -10.68 25.46
N SER A 487 -12.18 -10.54 24.19
CA SER A 487 -13.19 -11.39 23.55
C SER A 487 -12.61 -12.67 22.93
N GLN A 488 -11.31 -12.66 22.61
CA GLN A 488 -10.54 -13.80 22.13
C GLN A 488 -9.10 -13.64 22.64
N ASN A 489 -8.45 -14.72 23.10
CA ASN A 489 -7.09 -14.66 23.64
C ASN A 489 -6.25 -15.89 23.25
N ASP A 490 -6.12 -16.15 21.95
CA ASP A 490 -5.40 -17.33 21.45
C ASP A 490 -3.93 -17.04 21.12
N TYR A 491 -3.52 -15.76 21.06
CA TYR A 491 -2.16 -15.36 20.72
C TYR A 491 -1.28 -15.17 21.96
N GLU A 492 -0.36 -16.12 22.18
CA GLU A 492 0.52 -16.14 23.36
C GLU A 492 1.40 -14.88 23.49
N GLY A 493 1.77 -14.22 22.38
CA GLY A 493 2.56 -12.99 22.42
C GLY A 493 1.83 -11.78 23.03
N ALA A 494 0.49 -11.85 23.14
CA ALA A 494 -0.29 -10.81 23.81
C ALA A 494 -0.08 -10.81 25.33
N HIS A 495 0.26 -11.97 25.95
CA HIS A 495 0.47 -12.11 27.40
C HIS A 495 1.60 -11.23 27.96
N THR A 496 2.56 -10.84 27.11
CA THR A 496 3.69 -9.98 27.49
C THR A 496 3.54 -8.55 26.96
N SER A 497 2.45 -8.25 26.26
CA SER A 497 2.21 -6.93 25.69
C SER A 497 1.59 -6.01 26.74
N LEU A 498 2.37 -5.07 27.26
CA LEU A 498 1.98 -4.17 28.35
C LEU A 498 1.17 -2.98 27.85
N VAL A 499 0.42 -2.35 28.77
CA VAL A 499 -0.18 -1.03 28.60
C VAL A 499 0.65 -0.01 29.38
N ASN A 500 1.19 0.98 28.68
CA ASN A 500 2.04 2.01 29.27
C ASN A 500 1.22 3.18 29.82
N LYS A 501 0.23 3.68 29.07
CA LYS A 501 -0.65 4.75 29.54
C LYS A 501 -1.99 4.78 28.83
N VAL A 502 -2.95 5.45 29.47
CA VAL A 502 -4.25 5.81 28.88
C VAL A 502 -4.34 7.33 28.76
N ILE A 503 -4.70 7.81 27.58
CA ILE A 503 -4.92 9.22 27.27
C ILE A 503 -6.42 9.39 27.02
N VAL A 504 -7.09 10.26 27.78
CA VAL A 504 -8.53 10.50 27.68
C VAL A 504 -8.79 11.95 27.31
N LEU A 505 -9.40 12.18 26.15
CA LEU A 505 -9.80 13.50 25.65
C LEU A 505 -11.28 13.76 25.96
N GLY A 506 -11.61 15.01 26.29
CA GLY A 506 -12.97 15.43 26.66
C GLY A 506 -13.31 15.21 28.13
N VAL A 507 -12.29 15.17 29.00
CA VAL A 507 -12.48 15.14 30.47
C VAL A 507 -12.63 16.56 30.97
N THR A 508 -13.84 16.96 31.36
CA THR A 508 -14.18 18.37 31.66
C THR A 508 -13.59 18.92 32.96
N SER A 509 -13.19 18.05 33.88
CA SER A 509 -12.63 18.44 35.18
C SER A 509 -11.53 17.48 35.61
N SER A 510 -10.49 18.03 36.26
CA SER A 510 -9.37 17.24 36.75
C SER A 510 -9.86 16.20 37.78
N PRO A 511 -9.64 14.90 37.55
CA PRO A 511 -9.96 13.87 38.53
C PRO A 511 -9.01 13.97 39.73
N SER A 512 -9.54 13.67 40.91
CA SER A 512 -8.79 13.56 42.16
C SER A 512 -8.01 12.25 42.28
N ARG A 513 -8.50 11.16 41.66
CA ARG A 513 -7.88 9.83 41.73
C ARG A 513 -8.27 8.94 40.57
N VAL A 514 -7.48 7.89 40.36
CA VAL A 514 -7.74 6.78 39.43
C VAL A 514 -7.71 5.45 40.17
N SER A 515 -8.51 4.46 39.74
CA SER A 515 -8.56 3.14 40.37
C SER A 515 -7.37 2.23 40.02
N LEU A 516 -6.67 2.53 38.92
CA LEU A 516 -5.51 1.80 38.42
C LEU A 516 -4.50 2.80 37.85
N GLY A 517 -3.22 2.65 38.21
CA GLY A 517 -2.17 3.58 37.81
C GLY A 517 -2.15 4.88 38.62
N SER A 518 -1.67 5.95 38.00
CA SER A 518 -1.63 7.30 38.58
C SER A 518 -1.94 8.36 37.54
N ILE A 519 -2.48 9.51 37.98
CA ILE A 519 -2.67 10.66 37.08
C ILE A 519 -1.30 11.31 36.86
N SER A 520 -0.80 11.25 35.62
CA SER A 520 0.49 11.83 35.26
C SER A 520 0.37 13.26 34.74
N LYS A 521 -0.75 13.59 34.08
CA LYS A 521 -1.04 14.92 33.56
C LYS A 521 -2.54 15.16 33.44
N TYR A 522 -2.97 16.39 33.69
CA TYR A 522 -4.27 16.91 33.25
C TYR A 522 -4.08 18.30 32.65
N ASP A 523 -4.63 18.50 31.46
CA ASP A 523 -4.59 19.77 30.73
C ASP A 523 -6.03 20.29 30.58
N SER A 524 -6.32 21.41 31.24
CA SER A 524 -7.66 22.00 31.25
C SER A 524 -8.06 22.62 29.92
N ASP A 525 -7.09 23.06 29.12
CA ASP A 525 -7.33 23.78 27.87
C ASP A 525 -7.73 22.82 26.77
N THR A 526 -7.10 21.64 26.76
CA THR A 526 -7.40 20.54 25.81
C THR A 526 -8.32 19.46 26.39
N GLN A 527 -8.70 19.57 27.67
CA GLN A 527 -9.49 18.56 28.40
C GLN A 527 -8.88 17.16 28.30
N CYS A 528 -7.54 17.09 28.37
CA CYS A 528 -6.76 15.88 28.20
C CYS A 528 -6.27 15.36 29.55
N LEU A 529 -6.65 14.12 29.89
CA LEU A 529 -6.19 13.39 31.05
C LEU A 529 -5.21 12.29 30.61
N GLU A 530 -4.02 12.24 31.21
CA GLU A 530 -3.09 11.13 31.05
C GLU A 530 -3.00 10.32 32.36
N ILE A 531 -3.18 9.01 32.22
CA ILE A 531 -3.09 8.02 33.30
C ILE A 531 -1.91 7.10 33.00
N ASP A 532 -0.90 7.12 33.87
CA ASP A 532 0.29 6.28 33.77
C ASP A 532 0.04 4.89 34.35
N LEU A 533 0.34 3.86 33.55
CA LEU A 533 0.21 2.44 33.89
C LEU A 533 1.57 1.72 33.88
N SER A 534 2.67 2.41 33.60
CA SER A 534 4.02 1.81 33.45
C SER A 534 4.50 1.04 34.69
N SER A 535 3.98 1.37 35.88
CA SER A 535 4.29 0.69 37.15
C SER A 535 3.33 -0.44 37.53
N THR A 536 2.27 -0.66 36.75
CA THR A 536 1.20 -1.61 37.08
C THR A 536 1.41 -3.01 36.51
N ASN A 537 2.31 -3.17 35.55
CA ASN A 537 2.47 -4.39 34.73
C ASN A 537 1.16 -4.86 34.07
N GLN A 538 0.22 -3.95 33.80
CA GLN A 538 -1.04 -4.26 33.14
C GLN A 538 -0.77 -4.77 31.72
N THR A 539 -1.24 -5.97 31.40
CA THR A 539 -1.16 -6.56 30.06
C THR A 539 -2.42 -6.22 29.25
N ILE A 540 -2.29 -6.19 27.92
CA ILE A 540 -3.40 -5.87 27.02
C ILE A 540 -4.43 -7.01 26.91
N ASP A 541 -4.01 -8.23 27.21
CA ASP A 541 -4.76 -9.48 27.00
C ASP A 541 -5.54 -9.94 28.24
N THR A 542 -5.64 -9.09 29.26
CA THR A 542 -6.47 -9.33 30.45
C THR A 542 -7.57 -8.29 30.55
N ASP A 543 -8.71 -8.68 31.10
CA ASP A 543 -9.79 -7.73 31.40
C ASP A 543 -9.32 -6.75 32.47
N PHE A 544 -9.51 -5.45 32.22
CA PHE A 544 -9.23 -4.42 33.21
C PHE A 544 -10.19 -3.24 33.11
N MET A 545 -10.24 -2.48 34.19
CA MET A 545 -11.11 -1.32 34.31
C MET A 545 -10.36 -0.18 35.00
N ILE A 546 -10.55 1.03 34.50
CA ILE A 546 -10.00 2.25 35.09
C ILE A 546 -11.15 3.20 35.35
N ILE A 547 -11.32 3.60 36.61
CA ILE A 547 -12.28 4.62 37.04
C ILE A 547 -11.50 5.87 37.41
N TRP A 548 -11.85 7.03 36.84
CA TRP A 548 -11.30 8.33 37.20
C TRP A 548 -12.40 9.20 37.82
N ASN A 549 -12.17 9.71 39.04
CA ASN A 549 -13.12 10.54 39.79
C ASN A 549 -12.50 11.86 40.23
#